data_AF-A0A7I7KSY2-F1
#
_entry.id   AF-A0A7I7KSY2-F1
#
_cell.length_a   1.000
_cell.length_b   1.000
_cell.length_c   1.000
_cell.angle_alpha   90.00
_cell.angle_beta   90.00
_cell.angle_gamma   90.00
#
_symmetry.space_group_name_H-M   'P 1'
#
loop_
_entity.id
_entity.type
_entity.pdbx_description
1 polymer ?
#
loop_
_entity_poly.entity_id
_entity_poly.type
_entity_poly.pdbx_seq_one_letter_code
_entity_poly.pdbx_strand_id
1 'polypeptide(L)'
;MPGPYSSDRPLGAHEPPFDDTHPSEPLPAPPPAFGPAGPPPATYPWPPPLPYPKPRRRRLVIGAALALLLAAALTAVILRGPHGGPTTPSGPFSDAIAKTAIQGYLDALEHRDFEAIGRNTLCGIYDAVRDRRTDQALAKLSSDAFRKQFAEAKVTTIDKIVYWSDYQAQVLFSMRVQRPGGSETSEVQGVAQLLSQHNQVLVCSYVLRTAGTY
;
A
#
# COMPACT_ATOMS: atom_id res chain seq x y z
N MET A 1 -38.34 24.73 16.70
CA MET A 1 -39.59 24.25 17.30
C MET A 1 -40.35 23.44 16.25
N PRO A 2 -40.53 22.14 16.47
CA PRO A 2 -41.64 21.40 15.87
C PRO A 2 -42.48 20.69 16.94
N GLY A 3 -43.79 20.90 16.88
CA GLY A 3 -44.84 19.97 17.34
C GLY A 3 -45.99 20.03 16.32
N PRO A 4 -47.10 19.26 16.43
CA PRO A 4 -47.46 18.31 17.49
C PRO A 4 -48.08 16.95 17.03
N TYR A 5 -48.15 16.03 18.00
CA TYR A 5 -49.06 14.87 18.23
C TYR A 5 -49.67 14.02 17.10
N SER A 6 -49.55 12.70 17.24
CA SER A 6 -50.70 11.85 17.61
C SER A 6 -50.26 10.55 18.29
N SER A 7 -51.00 10.24 19.36
CA SER A 7 -51.08 9.00 20.11
C SER A 7 -51.75 7.91 19.29
N ASP A 8 -51.40 6.63 19.54
CA ASP A 8 -52.36 5.63 20.00
C ASP A 8 -51.69 4.26 20.21
N ARG A 9 -51.99 3.66 21.36
CA ARG A 9 -51.70 2.28 21.75
C ARG A 9 -53.02 1.67 22.21
N PRO A 10 -53.36 0.46 21.74
CA PRO A 10 -53.80 -0.61 22.65
C PRO A 10 -53.09 -1.94 22.30
N LEU A 11 -52.46 -2.63 23.26
CA LEU A 11 -53.05 -3.66 24.15
C LEU A 11 -53.47 -4.94 23.41
N GLY A 12 -52.76 -6.04 23.70
CA GLY A 12 -53.19 -7.40 23.38
C GLY A 12 -52.10 -8.32 22.84
N ALA A 13 -51.14 -8.74 23.68
CA ALA A 13 -50.32 -9.91 23.39
C ALA A 13 -50.62 -10.98 24.44
N HIS A 14 -51.22 -12.07 23.96
CA HIS A 14 -51.61 -13.27 24.68
C HIS A 14 -50.40 -14.02 25.25
N GLU A 15 -50.57 -14.50 26.48
CA GLU A 15 -49.71 -15.39 27.26
C GLU A 15 -49.71 -16.84 26.72
N PRO A 16 -48.64 -17.61 26.99
CA PRO A 16 -48.80 -19.02 27.39
C PRO A 16 -48.04 -19.33 28.70
N PRO A 17 -48.36 -20.44 29.39
CA PRO A 17 -48.75 -20.44 30.79
C PRO A 17 -47.58 -20.57 31.79
N PHE A 18 -47.86 -20.07 32.99
CA PHE A 18 -47.13 -20.36 34.23
C PHE A 18 -47.15 -21.85 34.56
N ASP A 19 -45.97 -22.39 34.88
CA ASP A 19 -45.83 -23.57 35.73
C ASP A 19 -44.79 -23.26 36.81
N ASP A 20 -45.25 -23.31 38.05
CA ASP A 20 -44.50 -23.09 39.29
C ASP A 20 -43.54 -24.25 39.56
N THR A 21 -42.26 -23.97 39.81
CA THR A 21 -41.47 -24.71 40.83
C THR A 21 -40.11 -24.04 41.07
N HIS A 22 -40.01 -23.30 42.18
CA HIS A 22 -38.73 -22.98 42.81
C HIS A 22 -38.31 -24.12 43.76
N PRO A 23 -37.02 -24.47 43.80
CA PRO A 23 -36.38 -24.83 45.07
C PRO A 23 -35.31 -23.81 45.43
N SER A 24 -35.51 -23.12 46.54
CA SER A 24 -34.53 -22.25 47.20
C SER A 24 -33.41 -23.11 47.82
N GLU A 25 -32.15 -22.87 47.45
CA GLU A 25 -31.00 -23.52 48.11
C GLU A 25 -30.34 -22.54 49.11
N PRO A 26 -29.99 -22.97 50.35
CA PRO A 26 -29.73 -22.08 51.47
C PRO A 26 -28.29 -21.56 51.55
N LEU A 27 -28.11 -20.32 52.03
CA LEU A 27 -26.81 -19.79 52.43
C LEU A 27 -26.27 -20.55 53.67
N PRO A 28 -25.00 -20.99 53.70
CA PRO A 28 -24.41 -21.59 54.89
C PRO A 28 -23.93 -20.54 55.92
N ALA A 29 -24.30 -20.77 57.18
CA ALA A 29 -23.93 -19.98 58.37
C ALA A 29 -22.48 -20.24 58.85
N PRO A 30 -21.85 -19.32 59.61
CA PRO A 30 -20.49 -19.49 60.11
C PRO A 30 -20.39 -20.45 61.31
N PRO A 31 -19.35 -21.30 61.40
CA PRO A 31 -19.18 -22.22 62.54
C PRO A 31 -18.55 -21.54 63.77
N PRO A 32 -18.95 -21.93 65.00
CA PRO A 32 -18.35 -21.48 66.25
C PRO A 32 -17.05 -22.24 66.60
N ALA A 33 -16.27 -21.65 67.51
CA ALA A 33 -14.92 -22.04 67.90
C ALA A 33 -14.83 -23.14 68.99
N PHE A 34 -13.64 -23.78 69.03
CA PHE A 34 -12.95 -24.55 70.09
C PHE A 34 -13.06 -26.10 70.13
N GLY A 35 -11.89 -26.77 70.06
CA GLY A 35 -11.65 -28.17 70.50
C GLY A 35 -10.36 -28.81 69.94
N PRO A 36 -9.58 -29.65 70.68
CA PRO A 36 -8.12 -29.73 70.59
C PRO A 36 -7.50 -30.75 69.61
N ALA A 37 -6.18 -30.59 69.41
CA ALA A 37 -5.28 -31.17 68.41
C ALA A 37 -5.17 -32.71 68.33
N GLY A 38 -5.03 -33.22 67.09
CA GLY A 38 -4.57 -34.58 66.75
C GLY A 38 -3.56 -34.53 65.58
N PRO A 39 -2.56 -35.44 65.52
CA PRO A 39 -1.41 -35.33 64.61
C PRO A 39 -1.67 -35.84 63.16
N PRO A 40 -0.97 -35.33 62.13
CA PRO A 40 -1.19 -35.71 60.73
C PRO A 40 -0.35 -36.94 60.27
N PRO A 41 -0.87 -37.84 59.41
CA PRO A 41 -0.05 -38.89 58.81
C PRO A 41 0.49 -38.55 57.40
N ALA A 42 1.80 -38.80 57.26
CA ALA A 42 2.62 -39.29 56.14
C ALA A 42 2.45 -38.75 54.69
N THR A 43 3.51 -38.05 54.26
CA THR A 43 3.82 -37.58 52.90
C THR A 43 4.29 -38.73 51.98
N TYR A 44 3.68 -38.90 50.80
CA TYR A 44 4.18 -39.77 49.72
C TYR A 44 5.26 -39.06 48.87
N PRO A 45 6.37 -39.74 48.48
CA PRO A 45 7.37 -39.16 47.59
C PRO A 45 7.02 -39.33 46.10
N TRP A 46 7.23 -38.27 45.32
CA TRP A 46 6.98 -38.17 43.88
C TRP A 46 8.18 -38.68 43.03
N PRO A 47 7.96 -39.17 41.80
CA PRO A 47 9.03 -39.70 40.92
C PRO A 47 9.91 -38.61 40.27
N PRO A 48 11.15 -38.93 39.85
CA PRO A 48 12.11 -37.95 39.33
C PRO A 48 11.79 -37.47 37.90
N PRO A 49 12.13 -36.21 37.55
CA PRO A 49 11.82 -35.64 36.25
C PRO A 49 12.78 -36.10 35.14
N LEU A 50 12.20 -36.48 33.99
CA LEU A 50 12.94 -36.75 32.74
C LEU A 50 13.48 -35.44 32.12
N PRO A 51 14.69 -35.44 31.53
CA PRO A 51 15.25 -34.27 30.87
C PRO A 51 14.56 -33.99 29.52
N TYR A 52 13.91 -32.84 29.41
CA TYR A 52 13.31 -32.32 28.17
C TYR A 52 14.36 -31.58 27.32
N PRO A 53 14.45 -31.80 26.00
CA PRO A 53 15.31 -31.00 25.13
C PRO A 53 14.81 -29.55 25.06
N LYS A 54 15.69 -28.58 25.35
CA LYS A 54 15.36 -27.15 25.27
C LYS A 54 15.09 -26.73 23.82
N PRO A 55 13.95 -26.07 23.52
CA PRO A 55 13.66 -25.61 22.17
C PRO A 55 14.63 -24.51 21.75
N ARG A 56 15.10 -24.58 20.50
CA ARG A 56 16.09 -23.70 19.87
C ARG A 56 15.52 -22.32 19.55
N ARG A 57 14.97 -21.64 20.56
CA ARG A 57 14.29 -20.33 20.47
C ARG A 57 15.15 -19.25 19.81
N ARG A 58 16.48 -19.32 19.94
CA ARG A 58 17.40 -18.35 19.30
C ARG A 58 17.23 -18.24 17.78
N ARG A 59 16.94 -19.35 17.08
CA ARG A 59 16.76 -19.30 15.61
C ARG A 59 15.45 -18.63 15.21
N LEU A 60 14.40 -18.78 16.00
CA LEU A 60 13.12 -18.10 15.79
C LEU A 60 13.22 -16.60 16.09
N VAL A 61 13.96 -16.21 17.13
CA VAL A 61 14.20 -14.78 17.43
C VAL A 61 14.99 -14.10 16.31
N ILE A 62 16.02 -14.77 15.77
CA ILE A 62 16.80 -14.22 14.65
C ILE A 62 15.94 -14.11 13.38
N GLY A 63 15.12 -15.12 13.07
CA GLY A 63 14.20 -15.06 11.93
C GLY A 63 13.17 -13.94 12.06
N ALA A 64 12.58 -13.77 13.25
CA ALA A 64 11.63 -12.69 13.52
C ALA A 64 12.28 -11.31 13.44
N ALA A 65 13.50 -11.14 13.95
CA ALA A 65 14.24 -9.89 13.88
C ALA A 65 14.60 -9.50 12.43
N LEU A 66 15.00 -10.48 11.61
CA LEU A 66 15.29 -10.26 10.20
C LEU A 66 14.02 -9.88 9.42
N ALA A 67 12.90 -10.55 9.70
CA ALA A 67 11.61 -10.23 9.09
C ALA A 67 11.11 -8.84 9.48
N LEU A 68 11.28 -8.44 10.74
CA LEU A 68 10.95 -7.09 11.22
C LEU A 68 11.84 -6.02 10.59
N LEU A 69 13.14 -6.28 10.42
CA LEU A 69 14.05 -5.38 9.72
C LEU A 69 13.68 -5.20 8.24
N LEU A 70 13.33 -6.30 7.56
CA LEU A 70 12.87 -6.25 6.17
C LEU A 70 11.54 -5.50 6.03
N ALA A 71 10.58 -5.75 6.93
CA ALA A 71 9.32 -5.03 6.97
C ALA A 71 9.52 -3.54 7.27
N ALA A 72 10.38 -3.20 8.23
CA ALA A 72 10.70 -1.82 8.57
C ALA A 72 11.40 -1.10 7.39
N ALA A 73 12.34 -1.75 6.72
CA ALA A 73 13.00 -1.20 5.54
C ALA A 73 12.01 -0.95 4.39
N LEU A 74 11.08 -1.89 4.14
CA LEU A 74 10.02 -1.75 3.14
C LEU A 74 9.06 -0.60 3.47
N THR A 75 8.66 -0.45 4.73
CA THR A 75 7.78 0.67 5.16
C THR A 75 8.49 2.03 5.16
N ALA A 76 9.78 2.07 5.46
CA ALA A 76 10.57 3.32 5.46
C ALA A 76 10.76 3.90 4.05
N VAL A 77 10.72 3.07 3.01
CA VAL A 77 10.73 3.52 1.61
C VAL A 77 9.41 4.19 1.24
N ILE A 78 8.28 3.71 1.77
CA ILE A 78 6.94 4.25 1.48
C ILE A 78 6.71 5.58 2.22
N LEU A 79 7.21 5.70 3.45
CA LEU A 79 7.02 6.90 4.28
C LEU A 79 8.01 8.03 4.00
N ARG A 80 9.09 7.78 3.24
CA ARG A 80 10.01 8.82 2.79
C ARG A 80 9.57 9.39 1.42
N GLY A 81 8.28 9.70 1.31
CA GLY A 81 7.75 10.62 0.31
C GLY A 81 7.93 12.08 0.77
N PRO A 82 8.25 13.04 -0.13
CA PRO A 82 8.35 14.43 0.25
C PRO A 82 6.98 14.96 0.70
N HIS A 83 6.97 15.73 1.79
CA HIS A 83 5.78 16.39 2.29
C HIS A 83 5.41 17.56 1.37
N GLY A 84 4.20 17.51 0.80
CA GLY A 84 3.54 18.62 0.12
C GLY A 84 2.12 18.23 -0.25
N GLY A 85 1.11 18.72 0.48
CA GLY A 85 -0.29 18.65 0.07
C GLY A 85 -0.63 19.69 -1.03
N PRO A 86 -1.84 19.71 -1.62
CA PRO A 86 -3.12 19.27 -1.05
C PRO A 86 -3.97 18.29 -1.90
N THR A 87 -4.84 17.56 -1.21
CA THR A 87 -5.98 16.72 -1.70
C THR A 87 -5.63 15.64 -2.72
N THR A 88 -5.32 14.44 -2.22
CA THR A 88 -5.24 13.21 -3.02
C THR A 88 -6.63 12.87 -3.56
N PRO A 89 -6.89 12.96 -4.88
CA PRO A 89 -8.12 12.41 -5.42
C PRO A 89 -8.03 10.88 -5.31
N SER A 90 -9.11 10.26 -4.82
CA SER A 90 -9.26 8.80 -4.71
C SER A 90 -9.47 8.11 -6.08
N GLY A 91 -8.93 8.69 -7.15
CA GLY A 91 -9.00 8.20 -8.52
C GLY A 91 -7.75 7.42 -8.94
N PRO A 92 -7.72 6.84 -10.16
CA PRO A 92 -6.61 6.02 -10.64
C PRO A 92 -5.28 6.79 -10.80
N PHE A 93 -5.30 8.12 -10.75
CA PHE A 93 -4.10 8.95 -10.77
C PHE A 93 -3.92 9.65 -9.42
N SER A 94 -3.11 9.05 -8.56
CA SER A 94 -2.50 9.73 -7.41
C SER A 94 -1.06 10.15 -7.77
N ASP A 95 -0.48 11.08 -7.02
CA ASP A 95 0.90 11.52 -7.23
C ASP A 95 1.89 10.36 -7.22
N ALA A 96 1.69 9.38 -6.33
CA ALA A 96 2.53 8.19 -6.25
C ALA A 96 2.42 7.33 -7.51
N ILE A 97 1.19 7.07 -7.98
CA ILE A 97 0.95 6.27 -9.19
C ILE A 97 1.50 6.99 -10.42
N ALA A 98 1.26 8.29 -10.55
CA ALA A 98 1.77 9.11 -11.64
C ALA A 98 3.30 9.08 -11.66
N LYS A 99 3.95 9.27 -10.51
CA LYS A 99 5.41 9.21 -10.38
C LYS A 99 5.95 7.85 -10.79
N THR A 100 5.36 6.75 -10.32
CA THR A 100 5.80 5.40 -10.67
C THR A 100 5.62 5.10 -12.16
N ALA A 101 4.49 5.51 -12.76
CA ALA A 101 4.24 5.30 -14.18
C ALA A 101 5.23 6.09 -15.05
N ILE A 102 5.46 7.37 -14.73
CA ILE A 102 6.40 8.23 -15.45
C ILE A 102 7.83 7.70 -15.28
N GLN A 103 8.24 7.33 -14.07
CA GLN A 103 9.57 6.75 -13.82
C GLN A 103 9.77 5.46 -14.61
N GLY A 104 8.80 4.53 -14.57
CA GLY A 104 8.90 3.27 -15.31
C GLY A 104 9.01 3.47 -16.81
N TYR A 105 8.35 4.50 -17.36
CA TYR A 105 8.51 4.87 -18.77
C TYR A 105 9.90 5.46 -19.09
N LEU A 106 10.43 6.34 -18.23
CA LEU A 106 11.78 6.89 -18.38
C LEU A 106 12.85 5.80 -18.26
N ASP A 107 12.68 4.87 -17.32
CA ASP A 107 13.56 3.71 -17.15
C ASP A 107 13.53 2.82 -18.40
N ALA A 108 12.37 2.62 -19.01
CA ALA A 108 12.24 1.88 -20.27
C ALA A 108 13.02 2.55 -21.41
N LEU A 109 12.99 3.89 -21.50
CA LEU A 109 13.78 4.66 -22.45
C LEU A 109 15.29 4.51 -22.23
N GLU A 110 15.73 4.51 -20.97
CA GLU A 110 17.14 4.33 -20.59
C GLU A 110 17.66 2.94 -20.96
N HIS A 111 16.86 1.90 -20.65
CA HIS A 111 17.24 0.50 -20.81
C HIS A 111 16.93 -0.09 -22.20
N ARG A 112 16.42 0.72 -23.14
CA ARG A 112 16.03 0.29 -24.50
C ARG A 112 14.94 -0.78 -24.51
N ASP A 113 14.00 -0.72 -23.58
CA ASP A 113 12.84 -1.61 -23.57
C ASP A 113 11.80 -1.13 -24.58
N PHE A 114 12.01 -1.48 -25.85
CA PHE A 114 11.16 -1.01 -26.96
C PHE A 114 9.73 -1.53 -26.88
N GLU A 115 9.49 -2.65 -26.22
CA GLU A 115 8.13 -3.16 -26.02
C GLU A 115 7.40 -2.34 -24.96
N ALA A 116 8.03 -2.07 -23.80
CA ALA A 116 7.45 -1.22 -22.77
C ALA A 116 7.23 0.22 -23.27
N ILE A 117 8.18 0.78 -24.03
CA ILE A 117 8.03 2.09 -24.65
C ILE A 117 6.83 2.07 -25.61
N GLY A 118 6.75 1.09 -26.51
CA GLY A 118 5.66 0.98 -27.48
C GLY A 118 4.28 0.82 -26.82
N ARG A 119 4.19 0.03 -25.75
CA ARG A 119 2.95 -0.14 -24.95
C ARG A 119 2.47 1.17 -24.33
N ASN A 120 3.40 1.97 -23.83
CA ASN A 120 3.12 3.28 -23.23
C ASN A 120 2.74 4.31 -24.30
N THR A 121 3.55 4.48 -25.35
CA THR A 121 3.31 5.49 -26.40
C THR A 121 2.04 5.23 -27.21
N LEU A 122 1.66 3.96 -27.38
CA LEU A 122 0.38 3.59 -27.98
C LEU A 122 -0.77 3.50 -26.98
N CYS A 123 -0.61 3.95 -25.73
CA CYS A 123 -1.70 4.01 -24.77
C CYS A 123 -2.49 2.68 -24.61
N GLY A 124 -1.80 1.54 -24.74
CA GLY A 124 -2.40 0.21 -24.58
C GLY A 124 -3.01 -0.42 -25.85
N ILE A 125 -2.99 0.25 -27.01
CA ILE A 125 -3.40 -0.42 -28.28
C ILE A 125 -2.31 -1.29 -28.89
N TYR A 126 -1.08 -1.25 -28.35
CA TYR A 126 0.09 -1.98 -28.85
C TYR A 126 -0.15 -3.48 -29.06
N ASP A 127 -0.91 -4.12 -28.18
CA ASP A 127 -1.22 -5.55 -28.31
C ASP A 127 -2.16 -5.86 -29.48
N ALA A 128 -3.06 -4.93 -29.79
CA ALA A 128 -4.05 -5.08 -30.86
C ALA A 128 -3.46 -4.76 -32.26
N VAL A 129 -2.31 -4.08 -32.33
CA VAL A 129 -1.66 -3.75 -33.60
C VAL A 129 -1.06 -5.00 -34.25
N ARG A 130 -1.40 -5.21 -35.53
CA ARG A 130 -0.95 -6.35 -36.33
C ARG A 130 0.51 -6.24 -36.79
N ASP A 131 0.94 -5.05 -37.21
CA ASP A 131 2.32 -4.77 -37.60
C ASP A 131 2.96 -3.77 -36.64
N ARG A 132 3.88 -4.26 -35.81
CA ARG A 132 4.55 -3.50 -34.75
C ARG A 132 5.91 -2.95 -35.17
N ARG A 133 6.35 -3.20 -36.40
CA ARG A 133 7.71 -2.82 -36.85
C ARG A 133 7.90 -1.31 -36.82
N THR A 134 6.89 -0.57 -37.27
CA THR A 134 6.91 0.90 -37.25
C THR A 134 6.93 1.44 -35.83
N ASP A 135 6.16 0.84 -34.92
CA ASP A 135 6.11 1.26 -33.52
C ASP A 135 7.41 0.95 -32.78
N GLN A 136 8.01 -0.20 -33.05
CA GLN A 136 9.33 -0.56 -32.51
C GLN A 136 10.42 0.37 -33.05
N ALA A 137 10.35 0.77 -34.31
CA ALA A 137 11.27 1.77 -34.87
C ALA A 137 11.10 3.13 -34.19
N LEU A 138 9.86 3.55 -33.93
CA LEU A 138 9.57 4.78 -33.19
C LEU A 138 10.08 4.71 -31.74
N ALA A 139 9.84 3.59 -31.05
CA ALA A 139 10.34 3.34 -29.69
C ALA A 139 11.88 3.34 -29.63
N LYS A 140 12.54 2.81 -30.68
CA LYS A 140 13.99 2.86 -30.80
C LYS A 140 14.50 4.28 -30.98
N LEU A 141 13.85 5.06 -31.84
CA LEU A 141 14.20 6.47 -32.06
C LEU A 141 14.03 7.30 -30.79
N SER A 142 12.95 7.10 -30.03
CA SER A 142 12.72 7.83 -28.78
C SER A 142 13.74 7.45 -27.70
N SER A 143 14.06 6.16 -27.54
CA SER A 143 15.12 5.70 -26.62
C SER A 143 16.50 6.24 -27.05
N ASP A 144 16.86 6.18 -28.33
CA ASP A 144 18.14 6.70 -28.80
C ASP A 144 18.23 8.23 -28.64
N ALA A 145 17.14 8.97 -28.88
CA ALA A 145 17.09 10.42 -28.65
C ALA A 145 17.22 10.77 -27.17
N PHE A 146 16.51 10.05 -26.30
CA PHE A 146 16.60 10.22 -24.85
C PHE A 146 18.02 9.95 -24.37
N ARG A 147 18.63 8.82 -24.75
CA ARG A 147 19.98 8.42 -24.35
C ARG A 147 21.09 9.33 -24.88
N LYS A 148 20.84 10.07 -25.97
CA LYS A 148 21.75 11.11 -26.46
C LYS A 148 21.75 12.34 -25.56
N GLN A 149 20.62 12.66 -24.96
CA GLN A 149 20.47 13.84 -24.11
C GLN A 149 20.77 13.53 -22.64
N PHE A 150 20.36 12.35 -22.17
CA PHE A 150 20.38 11.95 -20.76
C PHE A 150 20.88 10.51 -20.61
N ALA A 151 21.79 10.27 -19.68
CA ALA A 151 22.25 8.95 -19.29
C ALA A 151 21.34 8.31 -18.23
N GLU A 152 20.78 9.12 -17.34
CA GLU A 152 19.87 8.71 -16.28
C GLU A 152 18.79 9.79 -16.11
N ALA A 153 17.56 9.41 -15.79
CA ALA A 153 16.51 10.33 -15.37
C ALA A 153 15.72 9.81 -14.16
N LYS A 154 15.53 10.68 -13.17
CA LYS A 154 14.81 10.37 -11.94
C LYS A 154 13.76 11.43 -11.65
N VAL A 155 12.50 11.04 -11.60
CA VAL A 155 11.38 11.91 -11.22
C VAL A 155 11.53 12.30 -9.75
N THR A 156 11.67 13.60 -9.48
CA THR A 156 11.81 14.14 -8.12
C THR A 156 10.43 14.38 -7.53
N THR A 157 9.63 15.21 -8.18
CA THR A 157 8.32 15.66 -7.71
C THR A 157 7.28 15.65 -8.83
N ILE A 158 6.02 15.43 -8.41
CA ILE A 158 4.85 15.73 -9.23
C ILE A 158 4.39 17.11 -8.83
N ASP A 159 4.46 18.07 -9.75
CA ASP A 159 4.20 19.48 -9.44
C ASP A 159 2.70 19.79 -9.56
N LYS A 160 2.02 19.18 -10.54
CA LYS A 160 0.57 19.35 -10.72
C LYS A 160 -0.03 18.24 -11.55
N ILE A 161 -1.23 17.80 -11.18
CA ILE A 161 -2.07 16.91 -11.99
C ILE A 161 -3.32 17.67 -12.47
N VAL A 162 -3.61 17.58 -13.76
CA VAL A 162 -4.80 18.15 -14.41
C VAL A 162 -5.61 17.00 -14.99
N TYR A 163 -6.76 16.71 -14.39
CA TYR A 163 -7.66 15.66 -14.84
C TYR A 163 -8.52 16.17 -15.98
N TRP A 164 -8.51 15.46 -17.11
CA TRP A 164 -9.42 15.74 -18.23
C TRP A 164 -10.62 14.80 -18.21
N SER A 165 -10.43 13.58 -17.69
CA SER A 165 -11.45 12.54 -17.53
C SER A 165 -11.08 11.62 -16.37
N ASP A 166 -11.97 10.71 -15.99
CA ASP A 166 -11.71 9.69 -14.96
C ASP A 166 -10.55 8.75 -15.34
N TYR A 167 -10.27 8.62 -16.64
CA TYR A 167 -9.23 7.76 -17.20
C TYR A 167 -8.10 8.53 -17.88
N GLN A 168 -8.10 9.87 -17.87
CA GLN A 168 -7.08 10.69 -18.53
C GLN A 168 -6.64 11.85 -17.65
N ALA A 169 -5.33 11.99 -17.47
CA ALA A 169 -4.74 13.08 -16.72
C ALA A 169 -3.47 13.60 -17.41
N GLN A 170 -3.24 14.90 -17.32
CA GLN A 170 -1.99 15.54 -17.70
C GLN A 170 -1.22 15.89 -16.43
N VAL A 171 0.04 15.48 -16.36
CA VAL A 171 0.88 15.62 -15.18
C VAL A 171 2.08 16.48 -15.50
N LEU A 172 2.24 17.58 -14.77
CA LEU A 172 3.49 18.34 -14.71
C LEU A 172 4.37 17.72 -13.63
N PHE A 173 5.60 17.36 -14.01
CA PHE A 173 6.56 16.75 -13.09
C PHE A 173 7.93 17.40 -13.25
N SER A 174 8.69 17.38 -12.16
CA SER A 174 10.10 17.74 -12.13
C SER A 174 10.93 16.46 -12.04
N MET A 175 12.06 16.44 -12.74
CA MET A 175 12.98 15.32 -12.73
C MET A 175 14.43 15.82 -12.72
N ARG A 176 15.30 15.01 -12.13
CA ARG A 176 16.75 15.17 -12.25
C ARG A 176 17.25 14.28 -13.37
N VAL A 177 18.05 14.87 -14.24
CA VAL A 177 18.68 14.18 -15.36
C VAL A 177 20.18 14.29 -15.28
N GLN A 178 20.87 13.24 -15.68
CA GLN A 178 22.33 13.22 -15.81
C GLN A 178 22.70 13.22 -17.28
N ARG A 179 23.67 14.04 -17.70
CA ARG A 179 24.15 14.06 -19.09
C ARG A 179 25.12 12.88 -19.34
N PRO A 180 25.13 12.28 -20.54
CA PRO A 180 26.13 11.28 -20.90
C PRO A 180 27.57 11.82 -20.72
N GLY A 181 28.40 11.08 -19.98
CA GLY A 181 29.82 11.41 -19.76
C GLY A 181 30.10 12.48 -18.71
N GLY A 182 29.09 12.97 -17.98
CA GLY A 182 29.24 13.97 -16.92
C GLY A 182 28.68 13.50 -15.57
N SER A 183 29.23 14.02 -14.48
CA SER A 183 28.67 13.85 -13.12
C SER A 183 27.62 14.92 -12.79
N GLU A 184 27.49 15.94 -13.62
CA GLU A 184 26.54 17.03 -13.42
C GLU A 184 25.11 16.53 -13.61
N THR A 185 24.28 16.81 -12.60
CA THR A 185 22.84 16.55 -12.67
C THR A 185 22.13 17.89 -12.81
N SER A 186 21.16 17.93 -13.72
CA SER A 186 20.33 19.11 -13.95
C SER A 186 18.89 18.79 -13.62
N GLU A 187 18.16 19.77 -13.11
CA GLU A 187 16.72 19.64 -12.89
C GLU A 187 15.96 20.16 -14.12
N VAL A 188 15.03 19.35 -14.60
CA VAL A 188 14.24 19.62 -15.80
C VAL A 188 12.79 19.34 -15.49
N GLN A 189 11.89 20.19 -16.00
CA GLN A 189 10.46 19.95 -15.91
C GLN A 189 9.95 19.27 -17.17
N GLY A 190 8.95 18.41 -17.01
CA GLY A 190 8.29 17.71 -18.10
C GLY A 190 6.79 17.68 -17.90
N VAL A 191 6.07 17.49 -18.99
CA VAL A 191 4.64 17.22 -19.00
C VAL A 191 4.43 15.84 -19.59
N ALA A 192 3.71 15.00 -18.86
CA ALA A 192 3.31 13.67 -19.32
C ALA A 192 1.78 13.62 -19.44
N GLN A 193 1.29 12.95 -20.47
CA GLN A 193 -0.11 12.56 -20.56
C GLN A 193 -0.24 11.10 -20.13
N LEU A 194 -1.08 10.89 -19.12
CA LEU A 194 -1.36 9.59 -18.54
C LEU A 194 -2.76 9.12 -18.94
N LEU A 195 -2.87 7.85 -19.28
CA LEU A 195 -4.13 7.15 -19.51
C LEU A 195 -4.21 5.96 -18.55
N SER A 196 -5.35 5.79 -17.90
CA SER A 196 -5.64 4.61 -17.10
C SER A 196 -6.46 3.63 -17.94
N GLN A 197 -5.92 2.44 -18.13
CA GLN A 197 -6.58 1.37 -18.88
C GLN A 197 -6.34 0.03 -18.17
N HIS A 198 -7.39 -0.79 -18.00
CA HIS A 198 -7.29 -2.09 -17.34
C HIS A 198 -6.55 -2.05 -15.99
N ASN A 199 -6.79 -1.01 -15.19
CA ASN A 199 -6.16 -0.81 -13.89
C ASN A 199 -4.61 -0.60 -13.94
N GLN A 200 -4.09 -0.25 -15.12
CA GLN A 200 -2.71 0.17 -15.35
C GLN A 200 -2.69 1.63 -15.77
N VAL A 201 -1.64 2.37 -15.40
CA VAL A 201 -1.44 3.76 -15.83
C VAL A 201 -0.30 3.78 -16.84
N LEU A 202 -0.62 4.25 -18.04
CA LEU A 202 0.28 4.28 -19.20
C LEU A 202 0.63 5.72 -19.55
N VAL A 203 1.88 5.94 -19.97
CA VAL A 203 2.37 7.25 -20.42
C VAL A 203 2.20 7.36 -21.94
N CYS A 204 1.11 7.98 -22.36
CA CYS A 204 0.75 8.17 -23.75
C CYS A 204 1.67 9.14 -24.50
N SER A 205 2.05 10.22 -23.82
CA SER A 205 2.95 11.21 -24.39
C SER A 205 3.81 11.81 -23.30
N TYR A 206 5.00 12.23 -23.67
CA TYR A 206 5.91 12.93 -22.79
C TYR A 206 6.57 14.07 -23.56
N VAL A 207 6.66 15.23 -22.93
CA VAL A 207 7.35 16.39 -23.49
C VAL A 207 8.17 17.02 -22.38
N LEU A 208 9.47 17.17 -22.62
CA LEU A 208 10.36 17.85 -21.70
C LEU A 208 10.36 19.35 -21.98
N ARG A 209 10.18 20.14 -20.93
CA ARG A 209 10.40 21.58 -20.94
C ARG A 209 11.81 21.81 -20.42
N THR A 210 12.80 21.60 -21.28
CA THR A 210 14.14 22.11 -21.01
C THR A 210 14.06 23.63 -21.10
N ALA A 211 14.23 24.33 -19.97
CA ALA A 211 14.47 25.76 -20.00
C ALA A 211 15.76 25.97 -20.80
N GLY A 212 15.62 26.39 -22.06
CA GLY A 212 16.74 26.57 -22.96
C GLY A 212 17.65 27.65 -22.41
N THR A 213 18.79 27.25 -21.84
CA THR A 213 20.00 28.06 -21.94
C THR A 213 20.59 27.75 -23.31
N TYR A 214 20.11 28.49 -24.31
CA TYR A 214 20.78 28.63 -25.60
C TYR A 214 21.95 29.59 -25.48
#